data_AF-A0A7I4Y8J8-F1
#
_entry.id   AF-A0A7I4Y8J8-F1
#
_cell.length_a   1.000
_cell.length_b   1.000
_cell.length_c   1.000
_cell.angle_alpha   90.00
_cell.angle_beta   90.00
_cell.angle_gamma   90.00
#
_symmetry.space_group_name_H-M   'P 1'
#
loop_
_entity.id
_entity.type
_entity.pdbx_description
1 polymer ?
#
loop_
_entity_poly.entity_id
_entity_poly.type
_entity_poly.pdbx_seq_one_letter_code
_entity_poly.pdbx_strand_id
1 'polypeptide(L)'
;MNYSGDKVALFYEFTFGRYPYYNKSVLSAPINYGIPLNVTNHTGAMEQHLNISAYNITSTILGVNYSTLAVIDFEEWRPLYEQNTGSKRVYQNASELLERKAHPNFTDEQIREVAKTDYNETAKDFILKTLIEARQLRPNASWGMYGFPYCNYDAGKNEGEYDCNQTYQKYNDRMMYIYENSTALFPSIYLGFNATSEHRFRYVQAILKEALRISRKFPKRLPIYAYTKFEYDPLKKNCSFYDDYDLCTTLKLPALMGIDGLIFWSSSANMMFRCTAIMDFVKYKLGPRILNFNDTCGSFSFPVTNITEYGGLCNVTITNPFNPTPSPPSQI
;
A
#
# COMPACT_ATOMS: atom_id res chain seq x y z
N MET A 1 -4.35 14.66 8.52
CA MET A 1 -5.21 14.01 9.52
C MET A 1 -4.96 12.53 9.42
N ASN A 2 -4.60 11.87 10.52
CA ASN A 2 -4.48 10.41 10.55
C ASN A 2 -5.88 9.87 10.88
N TYR A 3 -6.50 9.17 9.93
CA TYR A 3 -7.71 8.41 10.23
C TYR A 3 -7.26 7.12 10.90
N SER A 4 -7.60 6.99 12.18
CA SER A 4 -7.29 5.82 12.97
C SER A 4 -8.54 5.41 13.73
N GLY A 5 -8.76 4.12 13.82
CA GLY A 5 -9.81 3.54 14.64
C GLY A 5 -9.32 2.25 15.27
N ASP A 6 -10.15 1.67 16.14
CA ASP A 6 -9.75 0.51 16.95
C ASP A 6 -9.32 -0.72 16.11
N LYS A 7 -9.73 -0.78 14.85
CA LYS A 7 -9.44 -1.89 13.93
C LYS A 7 -8.22 -1.66 13.04
N VAL A 8 -7.97 -0.43 12.59
CA VAL A 8 -6.87 -0.10 11.68
C VAL A 8 -6.25 1.24 12.09
N ALA A 9 -4.94 1.23 12.30
CA ALA A 9 -4.14 2.42 12.58
C ALA A 9 -3.08 2.57 11.47
N LEU A 10 -3.20 3.64 10.68
CA LEU A 10 -2.30 3.93 9.57
C LEU A 10 -1.41 5.12 9.93
N PHE A 11 -0.09 4.91 9.84
CA PHE A 11 0.94 5.88 10.21
C PHE A 11 1.62 6.42 8.95
N TYR A 12 1.14 7.56 8.45
CA TYR A 12 1.64 8.19 7.23
C TYR A 12 3.02 8.85 7.42
N GLU A 13 3.89 8.68 6.43
CA GLU A 13 5.28 9.17 6.35
C GLU A 13 5.52 10.61 6.82
N PHE A 14 4.63 11.55 6.53
CA PHE A 14 4.83 12.96 6.89
C PHE A 14 4.39 13.32 8.31
N THR A 15 3.78 12.37 9.04
CA THR A 15 3.25 12.60 10.39
C THR A 15 3.74 11.58 11.41
N PHE A 16 4.41 10.52 10.97
CA PHE A 16 4.89 9.44 11.82
C PHE A 16 6.39 9.54 12.06
N GLY A 17 6.76 9.86 13.31
CA GLY A 17 8.15 10.06 13.71
C GLY A 17 8.83 11.20 12.95
N ARG A 18 10.16 11.10 12.83
CA ARG A 18 10.99 11.94 11.96
C ARG A 18 11.49 11.17 10.75
N TYR A 19 10.58 10.72 9.91
CA TYR A 19 10.94 10.02 8.67
C TYR A 19 11.77 10.92 7.73
N PRO A 20 12.98 10.50 7.31
CA PRO A 20 13.86 11.29 6.45
C PRO A 20 13.40 11.25 4.99
N TYR A 21 13.28 12.41 4.33
CA TYR A 21 12.98 12.48 2.90
C TYR A 21 13.41 13.80 2.24
N TYR A 22 13.50 13.81 0.92
CA TYR A 22 13.72 15.03 0.15
C TYR A 22 12.40 15.57 -0.38
N ASN A 23 12.01 16.78 0.02
CA ASN A 23 10.75 17.38 -0.43
C ASN A 23 10.72 17.50 -1.96
N LYS A 24 9.68 16.94 -2.58
CA LYS A 24 9.53 16.85 -4.05
C LYS A 24 10.73 16.20 -4.74
N SER A 25 11.45 15.31 -4.05
CA SER A 25 12.66 14.65 -4.55
C SER A 25 13.78 15.62 -4.94
N VAL A 26 13.87 16.79 -4.27
CA VAL A 26 14.90 17.80 -4.51
C VAL A 26 16.00 17.70 -3.44
N LEU A 27 17.24 17.42 -3.87
CA LEU A 27 18.40 17.24 -2.97
C LEU A 27 18.64 18.42 -2.01
N SER A 28 18.37 19.65 -2.45
CA SER A 28 18.56 20.86 -1.65
C SER A 28 17.44 21.12 -0.65
N ALA A 29 16.40 20.28 -0.61
CA ALA A 29 15.26 20.40 0.31
C ALA A 29 15.12 19.17 1.23
N PRO A 30 16.14 18.81 2.04
CA PRO A 30 16.05 17.70 2.97
C PRO A 30 15.08 18.02 4.12
N ILE A 31 14.20 17.08 4.42
CA ILE A 31 13.38 17.06 5.63
C ILE A 31 13.88 15.92 6.52
N ASN A 32 14.00 16.19 7.82
CA ASN A 32 14.53 15.23 8.80
C ASN A 32 15.83 14.57 8.30
N TYR A 33 16.80 15.37 7.88
CA TYR A 33 18.11 14.94 7.33
C TYR A 33 18.08 14.29 5.94
N GLY A 34 16.92 14.17 5.31
CA GLY A 34 16.75 13.82 3.90
C GLY A 34 16.89 12.32 3.57
N ILE A 35 17.81 11.61 4.23
CA ILE A 35 18.12 10.21 3.95
C ILE A 35 18.49 9.45 5.25
N PRO A 36 18.20 8.13 5.37
CA PRO A 36 18.55 7.35 6.57
C PRO A 36 20.03 7.40 6.96
N LEU A 37 20.93 7.49 5.96
CA LEU A 37 22.37 7.62 6.19
C LEU A 37 22.71 8.83 7.06
N ASN A 38 22.10 9.99 6.78
CA ASN A 38 22.32 11.17 7.61
C ASN A 38 21.67 11.02 8.99
N VAL A 39 20.51 10.38 9.11
CA VAL A 39 19.90 10.13 10.44
C VAL A 39 20.84 9.33 11.34
N THR A 40 21.53 8.33 10.77
CA THR A 40 22.50 7.51 11.51
C THR A 40 23.75 8.30 11.89
N ASN A 41 24.19 9.22 11.02
CA ASN A 41 25.40 10.03 11.24
C ASN A 41 25.19 11.21 12.21
N HIS A 42 23.95 11.61 12.49
CA HIS A 42 23.65 12.72 13.40
C HIS A 42 23.25 12.21 14.78
N THR A 43 24.03 12.58 15.80
CA THR A 43 23.78 12.22 17.20
C THR A 43 22.37 12.64 17.64
N GLY A 44 21.60 11.68 18.18
CA GLY A 44 20.24 11.91 18.69
C GLY A 44 19.14 11.98 17.63
N ALA A 45 19.46 11.97 16.33
CA ALA A 45 18.44 12.06 15.27
C ALA A 45 17.51 10.83 15.27
N MET A 46 18.07 9.63 15.45
CA MET A 46 17.26 8.41 15.54
C MET A 46 16.42 8.36 16.82
N GLU A 47 16.96 8.83 17.95
CA GLU A 47 16.20 8.93 19.20
C GLU A 47 15.02 9.91 19.07
N GLN A 48 15.23 11.05 18.40
CA GLN A 48 14.16 11.99 18.10
C GLN A 48 13.08 11.36 17.22
N HIS A 49 13.47 10.58 16.20
CA HIS A 49 12.51 9.81 15.40
C HIS A 49 11.67 8.90 16.28
N LEU A 50 12.32 8.06 17.10
CA LEU A 50 11.66 7.07 17.94
C LEU A 50 10.76 7.69 19.01
N ASN A 51 11.20 8.78 19.67
CA ASN A 51 10.38 9.47 20.67
C ASN A 51 9.07 10.03 20.06
N ILE A 52 9.14 10.58 18.85
CA ILE A 52 7.94 11.08 18.17
C ILE A 52 7.09 9.92 17.67
N SER A 53 7.70 8.86 17.12
CA SER A 53 7.00 7.63 16.73
C SER A 53 6.25 7.04 17.93
N ALA A 54 6.88 6.97 19.11
CA ALA A 54 6.28 6.47 20.34
C ALA A 54 5.08 7.31 20.76
N TYR A 55 5.18 8.64 20.71
CA TYR A 55 4.05 9.53 20.94
C TYR A 55 2.91 9.29 19.92
N ASN A 56 3.24 9.18 18.62
CA ASN A 56 2.24 8.91 17.59
C ASN A 56 1.53 7.58 17.83
N ILE A 57 2.26 6.52 18.14
CA ILE A 57 1.71 5.17 18.41
C ILE A 57 0.81 5.21 19.64
N THR A 58 1.29 5.80 20.73
CA THR A 58 0.57 5.76 22.01
C THR A 58 -0.68 6.63 22.03
N SER A 59 -0.68 7.73 21.26
CA SER A 59 -1.85 8.59 21.07
C SER A 59 -2.86 8.04 20.04
N THR A 60 -2.42 7.17 19.14
CA THR A 60 -3.29 6.57 18.09
C THR A 60 -3.93 5.27 18.57
N ILE A 61 -3.15 4.41 19.24
CA ILE A 61 -3.60 3.10 19.73
C ILE A 61 -3.71 3.19 21.26
N LEU A 62 -4.90 3.53 21.77
CA LEU A 62 -5.09 3.91 23.17
C LEU A 62 -5.05 2.74 24.19
N GLY A 63 -5.18 1.49 23.74
CA GLY A 63 -5.17 0.30 24.60
C GLY A 63 -4.09 -0.71 24.24
N VAL A 64 -3.69 -1.54 25.22
CA VAL A 64 -2.67 -2.59 25.03
C VAL A 64 -3.27 -3.91 24.51
N ASN A 65 -4.60 -4.06 24.46
CA ASN A 65 -5.29 -5.35 24.33
C ASN A 65 -6.19 -5.52 23.09
N TYR A 66 -5.83 -4.93 21.94
CA TYR A 66 -6.62 -5.06 20.71
C TYR A 66 -5.81 -5.56 19.52
N SER A 67 -6.45 -6.39 18.70
CA SER A 67 -5.98 -6.93 17.43
C SER A 67 -6.00 -5.88 16.29
N THR A 68 -5.53 -4.66 16.56
CA THR A 68 -5.50 -3.55 15.60
C THR A 68 -4.50 -3.87 14.49
N LEU A 69 -4.88 -3.65 13.23
CA LEU A 69 -3.95 -3.67 12.10
C LEU A 69 -3.18 -2.36 12.08
N ALA A 70 -1.89 -2.41 12.42
CA ALA A 70 -1.05 -1.24 12.59
C ALA A 70 -0.03 -1.16 11.43
N VAL A 71 -0.20 -0.15 10.58
CA VAL A 71 0.44 -0.09 9.27
C VAL A 71 1.32 1.14 9.20
N ILE A 72 2.62 0.94 8.97
CA ILE A 72 3.58 2.02 8.75
C ILE A 72 3.68 2.26 7.25
N ASP A 73 3.41 3.50 6.84
CA ASP A 73 3.34 3.89 5.43
C ASP A 73 4.49 4.84 5.08
N PHE A 74 5.65 4.25 4.83
CA PHE A 74 6.88 4.92 4.40
C PHE A 74 7.10 4.66 2.93
N GLU A 75 6.87 5.67 2.09
CA GLU A 75 6.89 5.53 0.63
C GLU A 75 7.95 6.37 -0.05
N GLU A 76 8.46 7.44 0.57
CA GLU A 76 9.43 8.36 -0.06
C GLU A 76 10.67 7.66 -0.64
N TRP A 77 11.25 6.68 0.07
CA TRP A 77 12.36 5.86 -0.42
C TRP A 77 12.07 4.36 -0.28
N ARG A 78 12.82 3.54 -1.01
CA ARG A 78 12.75 2.07 -0.93
C ARG A 78 13.91 1.52 -0.08
N PRO A 79 13.73 0.43 0.68
CA PRO A 79 14.76 -0.02 1.63
C PRO A 79 16.07 -0.49 0.99
N LEU A 80 16.08 -0.79 -0.31
CA LEU A 80 17.28 -1.16 -1.06
C LEU A 80 17.67 -0.06 -2.06
N TYR A 81 18.95 0.27 -2.09
CA TYR A 81 19.57 1.29 -2.93
C TYR A 81 19.07 1.21 -4.37
N GLU A 82 19.22 0.05 -5.02
CA GLU A 82 18.85 -0.15 -6.42
C GLU A 82 17.35 -0.05 -6.71
N GLN A 83 16.47 -0.14 -5.70
CA GLN A 83 15.03 0.05 -5.87
C GLN A 83 14.63 1.54 -5.96
N ASN A 84 15.52 2.46 -5.61
CA ASN A 84 15.30 3.90 -5.64
C ASN A 84 15.49 4.48 -7.05
N THR A 85 14.58 4.14 -7.97
CA THR A 85 14.57 4.60 -9.37
C THR A 85 13.55 5.71 -9.62
N GLY A 86 13.54 6.30 -10.82
CA GLY A 86 12.60 7.36 -11.19
C GLY A 86 12.76 8.60 -10.31
N SER A 87 11.67 9.11 -9.74
CA SER A 87 11.71 10.24 -8.80
C SER A 87 12.53 9.94 -7.54
N LYS A 88 12.67 8.66 -7.15
CA LYS A 88 13.46 8.24 -5.99
C LYS A 88 14.97 8.21 -6.26
N ARG A 89 15.42 8.50 -7.48
CA ARG A 89 16.85 8.57 -7.83
C ARG A 89 17.62 9.57 -6.95
N VAL A 90 16.92 10.56 -6.39
CA VAL A 90 17.46 11.50 -5.40
C VAL A 90 18.21 10.81 -4.24
N TYR A 91 17.74 9.64 -3.78
CA TYR A 91 18.37 8.91 -2.66
C TYR A 91 19.67 8.24 -3.06
N GLN A 92 19.77 7.74 -4.29
CA GLN A 92 21.02 7.22 -4.85
C GLN A 92 22.05 8.35 -4.98
N ASN A 93 21.63 9.48 -5.59
CA ASN A 93 22.49 10.65 -5.77
C ASN A 93 22.98 11.24 -4.43
N ALA A 94 22.10 11.31 -3.43
CA ALA A 94 22.45 11.78 -2.09
C ALA A 94 23.50 10.88 -1.43
N SER A 95 23.31 9.56 -1.51
CA SER A 95 24.25 8.58 -0.94
C SER A 95 25.63 8.71 -1.61
N GLU A 96 25.68 8.71 -2.95
CA GLU A 96 26.94 8.88 -3.68
C GLU A 96 27.61 10.24 -3.40
N LEU A 97 26.85 11.32 -3.22
CA LEU A 97 27.40 12.64 -2.89
C LEU A 97 28.07 12.65 -1.51
N LEU A 98 27.44 12.00 -0.52
CA LEU A 98 28.00 11.86 0.82
C LEU A 98 29.30 11.05 0.78
N GLU A 99 29.30 9.92 0.07
CA GLU A 99 30.50 9.09 -0.05
C GLU A 99 31.63 9.77 -0.82
N ARG A 100 31.34 10.56 -1.86
CA ARG A 100 32.38 11.34 -2.57
C ARG A 100 33.07 12.33 -1.64
N LYS A 101 32.31 12.94 -0.72
CA LYS A 101 32.85 13.88 0.26
C LYS A 101 33.71 13.17 1.31
N ALA A 102 33.30 11.98 1.75
CA ALA A 102 34.03 11.17 2.72
C ALA A 102 35.28 10.49 2.11
N HIS A 103 35.23 10.15 0.81
CA HIS A 103 36.26 9.41 0.10
C HIS A 103 36.72 10.11 -1.20
N PRO A 104 37.40 11.28 -1.14
CA PRO A 104 37.77 12.06 -2.33
C PRO A 104 38.65 11.33 -3.36
N ASN A 105 39.34 10.27 -2.94
CA ASN A 105 40.26 9.51 -3.79
C ASN A 105 39.63 8.25 -4.41
N PHE A 106 38.37 7.94 -4.10
CA PHE A 106 37.69 6.77 -4.64
C PHE A 106 37.23 7.00 -6.08
N THR A 107 37.24 5.94 -6.89
CA THR A 107 36.65 5.95 -8.22
C THR A 107 35.12 5.97 -8.12
N ASP A 108 34.44 6.36 -9.20
CA ASP A 108 32.98 6.35 -9.26
C ASP A 108 32.36 4.98 -8.96
N GLU A 109 33.05 3.90 -9.33
CA GLU A 109 32.60 2.53 -9.04
C GLU A 109 32.72 2.21 -7.54
N GLN A 110 33.84 2.57 -6.92
CA GLN A 110 34.04 2.41 -5.48
C GLN A 110 33.02 3.24 -4.68
N ILE A 111 32.77 4.49 -5.09
CA ILE A 111 31.74 5.35 -4.50
C ILE A 111 30.37 4.68 -4.55
N ARG A 112 29.98 4.12 -5.71
CA ARG A 112 28.68 3.46 -5.85
C ARG A 112 28.54 2.23 -4.95
N GLU A 113 29.57 1.41 -4.84
CA GLU A 113 29.52 0.21 -4.00
C GLU A 113 29.46 0.53 -2.50
N VAL A 114 30.22 1.54 -2.04
CA VAL A 114 30.13 2.00 -0.64
C VAL A 114 28.78 2.68 -0.38
N ALA A 115 28.33 3.58 -1.25
CA ALA A 115 27.05 4.27 -1.11
C ALA A 115 25.88 3.28 -1.04
N LYS A 116 25.91 2.22 -1.86
CA LYS A 116 24.92 1.14 -1.82
C LYS A 116 24.95 0.38 -0.50
N THR A 117 26.14 0.06 0.00
CA THR A 117 26.32 -0.66 1.26
C THR A 117 25.77 0.14 2.44
N ASP A 118 26.21 1.39 2.56
CA ASP A 118 25.87 2.27 3.68
C ASP A 118 24.40 2.70 3.64
N TYR A 119 23.86 2.97 2.45
CA TYR A 119 22.43 3.22 2.29
C TYR A 119 21.59 2.02 2.76
N ASN A 120 21.91 0.81 2.30
CA ASN A 120 21.14 -0.38 2.64
C ASN A 120 21.17 -0.67 4.15
N GLU A 121 22.33 -0.52 4.79
CA GLU A 121 22.45 -0.78 6.22
C GLU A 121 21.71 0.28 7.05
N THR A 122 21.84 1.57 6.70
CA THR A 122 21.16 2.64 7.44
C THR A 122 19.66 2.68 7.20
N ALA A 123 19.18 2.35 6.00
CA ALA A 123 17.75 2.16 5.72
C ALA A 123 17.17 0.98 6.51
N LYS A 124 17.90 -0.14 6.58
CA LYS A 124 17.54 -1.31 7.39
C LYS A 124 17.46 -0.96 8.87
N ASP A 125 18.49 -0.31 9.42
CA ASP A 125 18.55 0.08 10.84
C ASP A 125 17.38 1.00 11.21
N PHE A 126 17.08 2.00 10.36
CA PHE A 126 15.97 2.92 10.55
C PHE A 126 14.63 2.19 10.63
N ILE A 127 14.32 1.33 9.65
CA ILE A 127 13.07 0.56 9.61
C ILE A 127 12.97 -0.39 10.80
N LEU A 128 14.05 -1.13 11.09
CA LEU A 128 14.07 -2.16 12.13
C LEU A 128 13.85 -1.54 13.52
N LYS A 129 14.56 -0.48 13.87
CA LYS A 129 14.36 0.23 15.14
C LYS A 129 12.94 0.78 15.27
N THR A 130 12.37 1.31 14.19
CA THR A 130 10.98 1.79 14.17
C THR A 130 9.98 0.67 14.43
N LEU A 131 10.12 -0.48 13.76
CA LEU A 131 9.25 -1.64 13.93
C LEU A 131 9.39 -2.27 15.32
N ILE A 132 10.61 -2.36 15.86
CA ILE A 132 10.86 -2.88 17.20
C ILE A 132 10.20 -2.00 18.25
N GLU A 133 10.41 -0.67 18.20
CA GLU A 133 9.77 0.28 19.11
C GLU A 133 8.24 0.15 19.04
N ALA A 134 7.68 0.09 17.84
CA ALA A 134 6.25 -0.06 17.63
C ALA A 134 5.68 -1.34 18.27
N ARG A 135 6.37 -2.47 18.09
CA ARG A 135 6.01 -3.76 18.69
C ARG A 135 6.17 -3.78 20.20
N GLN A 136 7.18 -3.13 20.75
CA GLN A 136 7.37 -3.04 22.20
C GLN A 136 6.25 -2.21 22.84
N LEU A 137 5.87 -1.10 22.23
CA LEU A 137 4.80 -0.24 22.72
C LEU A 137 3.41 -0.89 22.58
N ARG A 138 3.17 -1.63 21.50
CA ARG A 138 1.88 -2.28 21.22
C ARG A 138 2.08 -3.73 20.76
N PRO A 139 2.41 -4.66 21.67
CA PRO A 139 2.77 -6.04 21.32
C PRO A 139 1.61 -6.87 20.76
N ASN A 140 0.36 -6.47 21.03
CA ASN A 140 -0.84 -7.17 20.57
C ASN A 140 -1.39 -6.64 19.23
N ALA A 141 -0.84 -5.54 18.71
CA ALA A 141 -1.21 -5.03 17.39
C ALA A 141 -0.50 -5.81 16.27
N SER A 142 -1.17 -5.92 15.13
CA SER A 142 -0.63 -6.53 13.91
C SER A 142 0.20 -5.50 13.14
N TRP A 143 1.49 -5.41 13.43
CA TRP A 143 2.44 -4.51 12.77
C TRP A 143 2.96 -5.01 11.43
N GLY A 144 3.18 -4.06 10.51
CA GLY A 144 3.86 -4.28 9.23
C GLY A 144 3.95 -3.01 8.41
N MET A 145 4.65 -3.08 7.28
CA MET A 145 4.81 -1.94 6.37
C MET A 145 3.84 -2.03 5.19
N TYR A 146 3.22 -0.90 4.85
CA TYR A 146 2.35 -0.81 3.69
C TYR A 146 3.10 -1.14 2.38
N GLY A 147 2.45 -1.92 1.51
CA GLY A 147 2.95 -2.28 0.20
C GLY A 147 3.89 -3.49 0.19
N PHE A 148 4.29 -4.02 1.35
CA PHE A 148 5.22 -5.14 1.43
C PHE A 148 4.51 -6.51 1.54
N PRO A 149 5.03 -7.56 0.86
CA PRO A 149 6.20 -7.54 -0.04
C PRO A 149 5.92 -6.85 -1.38
N TYR A 150 6.97 -6.30 -2.00
CA TYR A 150 6.84 -5.66 -3.31
C TYR A 150 6.77 -6.69 -4.45
N CYS A 151 6.13 -6.29 -5.53
CA CYS A 151 6.15 -6.96 -6.83
C CYS A 151 6.61 -5.98 -7.92
N ASN A 152 6.99 -6.48 -9.09
CA ASN A 152 7.30 -5.61 -10.22
C ASN A 152 6.05 -4.83 -10.68
N TYR A 153 6.23 -3.55 -11.02
CA TYR A 153 5.12 -2.65 -11.39
C TYR A 153 4.39 -3.09 -12.67
N ASP A 154 5.05 -3.86 -13.52
CA ASP A 154 4.52 -4.41 -14.76
C ASP A 154 4.05 -5.87 -14.62
N ALA A 155 3.93 -6.40 -13.40
CA ALA A 155 3.48 -7.77 -13.18
C ALA A 155 2.16 -8.07 -13.90
N GLY A 156 2.10 -9.24 -14.52
CA GLY A 156 0.92 -9.69 -15.26
C GLY A 156 0.68 -9.01 -16.62
N LYS A 157 1.60 -8.13 -17.07
CA LYS A 157 1.47 -7.42 -18.35
C LYS A 157 1.38 -8.38 -19.52
N ASN A 158 2.19 -9.43 -19.51
CA ASN A 158 2.18 -10.44 -20.56
C ASN A 158 1.21 -11.58 -20.20
N GLU A 159 0.61 -12.19 -21.22
CA GLU A 159 -0.17 -13.41 -21.01
C GLU A 159 0.70 -14.52 -20.42
N GLY A 160 0.16 -15.27 -19.46
CA GLY A 160 0.91 -16.31 -18.76
C GLY A 160 1.77 -15.83 -17.58
N GLU A 161 1.92 -14.52 -17.37
CA GLU A 161 2.68 -13.97 -16.26
C GLU A 161 1.82 -13.88 -14.99
N TYR A 162 2.02 -14.81 -14.04
CA TYR A 162 1.23 -14.89 -12.80
C TYR A 162 2.05 -14.75 -11.53
N ASP A 163 3.34 -14.41 -11.65
CA ASP A 163 4.30 -14.37 -10.56
C ASP A 163 5.08 -13.05 -10.59
N CYS A 164 5.48 -12.56 -9.42
CA CYS A 164 6.48 -11.49 -9.37
C CYS A 164 7.79 -12.00 -9.96
N ASN A 165 8.49 -11.15 -10.71
CA ASN A 165 9.74 -11.56 -11.34
C ASN A 165 10.81 -11.93 -10.30
N GLN A 166 11.81 -12.70 -10.72
CA GLN A 166 12.86 -13.21 -9.84
C GLN A 166 13.66 -12.10 -9.14
N THR A 167 13.81 -10.93 -9.78
CA THR A 167 14.51 -9.78 -9.19
C THR A 167 13.77 -9.26 -7.97
N TYR A 168 12.45 -9.09 -8.05
CA TYR A 168 11.64 -8.65 -6.91
C TYR A 168 11.56 -9.72 -5.81
N GLN A 169 11.48 -11.01 -6.15
CA GLN A 169 11.56 -12.09 -5.16
C GLN A 169 12.89 -12.03 -4.38
N LYS A 170 14.01 -11.79 -5.08
CA LYS A 170 15.35 -11.62 -4.46
C LYS A 170 15.44 -10.36 -3.60
N TYR A 171 14.80 -9.26 -4.01
CA TYR A 171 14.71 -8.06 -3.17
C TYR A 171 13.95 -8.36 -1.87
N ASN A 172 12.81 -9.03 -1.96
CA ASN A 172 12.04 -9.41 -0.77
C ASN A 172 12.86 -10.35 0.12
N ASP A 173 13.63 -11.28 -0.44
CA ASP A 173 14.52 -12.15 0.34
C ASP A 173 15.63 -11.38 1.07
N ARG A 174 16.12 -10.27 0.51
CA ARG A 174 17.08 -9.38 1.19
C ARG A 174 16.45 -8.48 2.24
N MET A 175 15.14 -8.26 2.16
CA MET A 175 14.37 -7.47 3.12
C MET A 175 13.71 -8.34 4.22
N MET A 176 14.17 -9.59 4.42
CA MET A 176 13.63 -10.48 5.46
C MET A 176 13.61 -9.86 6.85
N TYR A 177 14.55 -8.96 7.17
CA TYR A 177 14.58 -8.22 8.43
C TYR A 177 13.29 -7.43 8.71
N ILE A 178 12.56 -6.98 7.67
CA ILE A 178 11.25 -6.32 7.81
C ILE A 178 10.20 -7.34 8.25
N TYR A 179 10.16 -8.49 7.57
CA TYR A 179 9.16 -9.52 7.82
C TYR A 179 9.37 -10.23 9.17
N GLU A 180 10.62 -10.47 9.56
CA GLU A 180 11.00 -10.99 10.89
C GLU A 180 10.60 -10.06 12.03
N ASN A 181 10.51 -8.75 11.75
CA ASN A 181 10.07 -7.73 12.69
C ASN A 181 8.63 -7.26 12.45
N SER A 182 7.89 -7.94 11.59
CA SER A 182 6.46 -7.72 11.36
C SER A 182 5.64 -8.83 12.01
N THR A 183 4.36 -8.57 12.25
CA THR A 183 3.39 -9.57 12.71
C THR A 183 2.23 -9.76 11.73
N ALA A 184 2.22 -9.00 10.63
CA ALA A 184 1.32 -9.15 9.48
C ALA A 184 1.97 -8.59 8.20
N LEU A 185 1.47 -8.99 7.03
CA LEU A 185 1.87 -8.45 5.72
C LEU A 185 0.75 -7.59 5.12
N PHE A 186 1.12 -6.49 4.46
CA PHE A 186 0.17 -5.50 3.91
C PHE A 186 0.45 -5.19 2.43
N PRO A 187 0.41 -6.20 1.53
CA PRO A 187 0.66 -5.97 0.11
C PRO A 187 -0.42 -5.08 -0.50
N SER A 188 -0.04 -4.22 -1.46
CA SER A 188 -0.99 -3.37 -2.19
C SER A 188 -1.37 -4.02 -3.52
N ILE A 189 -2.67 -4.22 -3.75
CA ILE A 189 -3.24 -4.83 -4.96
C ILE A 189 -4.10 -3.83 -5.75
N TYR A 190 -3.72 -2.54 -5.72
CA TYR A 190 -4.46 -1.46 -6.35
C TYR A 190 -4.46 -1.54 -7.89
N LEU A 191 -5.58 -1.20 -8.51
CA LEU A 191 -5.81 -1.34 -9.95
C LEU A 191 -5.78 -0.01 -10.73
N GLY A 192 -5.18 1.04 -10.18
CA GLY A 192 -5.24 2.40 -10.74
C GLY A 192 -4.49 2.65 -12.05
N PHE A 193 -3.88 1.63 -12.63
CA PHE A 193 -3.14 1.72 -13.90
C PHE A 193 -4.02 1.33 -15.09
N ASN A 194 -3.64 1.81 -16.27
CA ASN A 194 -4.35 1.49 -17.51
C ASN A 194 -3.99 0.07 -17.97
N ALA A 195 -4.96 -0.84 -17.91
CA ALA A 195 -4.81 -2.25 -18.22
C ALA A 195 -6.18 -2.90 -18.47
N THR A 196 -6.19 -4.05 -19.15
CA THR A 196 -7.39 -4.89 -19.22
C THR A 196 -7.65 -5.56 -17.87
N SER A 197 -8.88 -6.01 -17.67
CA SER A 197 -9.27 -6.73 -16.47
C SER A 197 -8.48 -8.04 -16.28
N GLU A 198 -8.10 -8.73 -17.35
CA GLU A 198 -7.26 -9.93 -17.30
C GLU A 198 -5.82 -9.63 -16.87
N HIS A 199 -5.25 -8.51 -17.33
CA HIS A 199 -3.94 -8.06 -16.82
C HIS A 199 -4.04 -7.75 -15.32
N ARG A 200 -5.06 -6.99 -14.90
CA ARG A 200 -5.28 -6.70 -13.47
C ARG A 200 -5.46 -7.96 -12.63
N PHE A 201 -6.17 -8.96 -13.14
CA PHE A 201 -6.26 -10.28 -12.51
C PHE A 201 -4.89 -10.92 -12.28
N ARG A 202 -4.06 -10.99 -13.33
CA ARG A 202 -2.69 -11.52 -13.25
C ARG A 202 -1.82 -10.73 -12.29
N TYR A 203 -1.94 -9.41 -12.28
CA TYR A 203 -1.23 -8.51 -11.37
C TYR A 203 -1.57 -8.80 -9.91
N VAL A 204 -2.86 -8.89 -9.56
CA VAL A 204 -3.30 -9.23 -8.19
C VAL A 204 -2.79 -10.62 -7.81
N GLN A 205 -2.91 -11.61 -8.70
CA GLN A 205 -2.42 -12.96 -8.45
C GLN A 205 -0.92 -12.99 -8.13
N ALA A 206 -0.11 -12.29 -8.92
CA ALA A 206 1.35 -12.23 -8.75
C ALA A 206 1.73 -11.69 -7.36
N ILE A 207 1.14 -10.57 -6.96
CA ILE A 207 1.40 -9.95 -5.65
C ILE A 207 0.98 -10.87 -4.50
N LEU A 208 -0.19 -11.48 -4.59
CA LEU A 208 -0.69 -12.37 -3.54
C LEU A 208 0.12 -13.67 -3.44
N LYS A 209 0.60 -14.22 -4.58
CA LYS A 209 1.52 -15.37 -4.56
C LYS A 209 2.83 -15.00 -3.86
N GLU A 210 3.36 -13.81 -4.09
CA GLU A 210 4.59 -13.37 -3.41
C GLU A 210 4.37 -13.12 -1.92
N ALA A 211 3.25 -12.50 -1.53
CA ALA A 211 2.85 -12.35 -0.14
C ALA A 211 2.74 -13.70 0.58
N LEU A 212 2.12 -14.70 -0.07
CA LEU A 212 2.04 -16.07 0.44
C LEU A 212 3.41 -16.74 0.50
N ARG A 213 4.29 -16.52 -0.49
CA ARG A 213 5.66 -17.06 -0.48
C ARG A 213 6.44 -16.57 0.73
N ILE A 214 6.39 -15.26 1.02
CA ILE A 214 7.04 -14.67 2.19
C ILE A 214 6.38 -15.13 3.50
N SER A 215 5.04 -15.09 3.58
CA SER A 215 4.28 -15.50 4.77
C SER A 215 4.61 -16.93 5.21
N ARG A 216 4.78 -17.86 4.27
CA ARG A 216 5.08 -19.28 4.52
C ARG A 216 6.52 -19.56 4.95
N LYS A 217 7.42 -18.58 4.93
CA LYS A 217 8.80 -18.73 5.45
C LYS A 217 8.86 -18.79 6.98
N PHE A 218 7.77 -18.45 7.67
CA PHE A 218 7.70 -18.40 9.11
C PHE A 218 7.00 -19.64 9.69
N PRO A 219 7.43 -20.17 10.85
CA PRO A 219 6.82 -21.36 11.46
C PRO A 219 5.31 -21.20 11.69
N LYS A 220 4.90 -20.02 12.18
CA LYS A 220 3.53 -19.55 12.11
C LYS A 220 3.46 -18.56 10.96
N ARG A 221 2.68 -18.89 9.93
CA ARG A 221 2.50 -18.01 8.77
C ARG A 221 2.11 -16.60 9.22
N LEU A 222 2.73 -15.58 8.63
CA LEU A 222 2.30 -14.19 8.87
C LEU A 222 0.92 -13.98 8.24
N PRO A 223 -0.08 -13.47 8.98
CA PRO A 223 -1.36 -13.14 8.37
C PRO A 223 -1.20 -12.04 7.33
N ILE A 224 -1.96 -12.12 6.25
CA ILE A 224 -1.90 -11.20 5.11
C ILE A 224 -3.19 -10.41 5.03
N TYR A 225 -3.08 -9.08 5.12
CA TYR A 225 -4.19 -8.15 4.93
C TYR A 225 -3.91 -7.28 3.71
N ALA A 226 -4.45 -7.69 2.55
CA ALA A 226 -4.15 -7.01 1.29
C ALA A 226 -4.87 -5.65 1.22
N TYR A 227 -4.12 -4.60 0.92
CA TYR A 227 -4.66 -3.28 0.64
C TYR A 227 -5.29 -3.28 -0.75
N THR A 228 -6.58 -3.00 -0.81
CA THR A 228 -7.32 -2.79 -2.05
C THR A 228 -8.05 -1.45 -2.02
N LYS A 229 -8.52 -1.00 -3.18
CA LYS A 229 -9.48 0.11 -3.27
C LYS A 229 -10.81 -0.45 -3.77
N PHE A 230 -11.77 0.44 -3.91
CA PHE A 230 -12.96 0.24 -4.73
C PHE A 230 -13.04 1.28 -5.87
N GLU A 231 -11.97 2.06 -6.03
CA GLU A 231 -11.79 3.15 -6.98
C GLU A 231 -10.47 2.98 -7.74
N TYR A 232 -10.45 3.28 -9.04
CA TYR A 232 -9.23 3.24 -9.86
C TYR A 232 -8.26 4.35 -9.47
N ASP A 233 -8.70 5.61 -9.43
CA ASP A 233 -7.82 6.74 -9.11
C ASP A 233 -8.53 7.82 -8.27
N PRO A 234 -8.76 7.57 -6.97
CA PRO A 234 -9.50 8.50 -6.10
C PRO A 234 -8.76 9.82 -5.81
N LEU A 235 -7.51 9.96 -6.26
CA LEU A 235 -6.75 11.21 -6.13
C LEU A 235 -7.07 12.19 -7.26
N LYS A 236 -7.47 11.69 -8.43
CA LYS A 236 -7.67 12.51 -9.64
C LYS A 236 -9.06 12.38 -10.24
N LYS A 237 -9.77 11.29 -9.98
CA LYS A 237 -11.07 10.99 -10.57
C LYS A 237 -12.12 10.85 -9.48
N ASN A 238 -13.23 11.56 -9.64
CA ASN A 238 -14.28 11.55 -8.63
C ASN A 238 -15.16 10.30 -8.74
N CYS A 239 -15.40 9.80 -9.95
CA CYS A 239 -16.44 8.81 -10.22
C CYS A 239 -15.92 7.49 -10.81
N SER A 240 -14.63 7.19 -10.61
CA SER A 240 -13.96 6.05 -11.25
C SER A 240 -13.87 4.87 -10.29
N PHE A 241 -14.96 4.10 -10.20
CA PHE A 241 -15.06 2.92 -9.36
C PHE A 241 -14.75 1.62 -10.10
N TYR A 242 -14.35 0.57 -9.37
CA TYR A 242 -14.11 -0.75 -9.96
C TYR A 242 -15.38 -1.31 -10.62
N ASP A 243 -15.19 -1.92 -11.79
CA ASP A 243 -16.24 -2.69 -12.44
C ASP A 243 -16.43 -4.04 -11.74
N ASP A 244 -17.36 -4.84 -12.25
CA ASP A 244 -17.73 -6.11 -11.63
C ASP A 244 -16.59 -7.12 -11.67
N TYR A 245 -15.80 -7.13 -12.73
CA TYR A 245 -14.67 -8.04 -12.89
C TYR A 245 -13.54 -7.69 -11.94
N ASP A 246 -13.19 -6.41 -11.85
CA ASP A 246 -12.10 -5.94 -11.00
C ASP A 246 -12.45 -5.98 -9.50
N LEU A 247 -13.73 -5.75 -9.14
CA LEU A 247 -14.23 -6.06 -7.80
C LEU A 247 -14.09 -7.55 -7.50
N CYS A 248 -14.49 -8.43 -8.42
CA CYS A 248 -14.36 -9.86 -8.23
C CYS A 248 -12.90 -10.31 -8.12
N THR A 249 -12.02 -9.72 -8.91
CA THR A 249 -10.57 -9.97 -8.82
C THR A 249 -10.02 -9.56 -7.46
N THR A 250 -10.43 -8.41 -6.92
CA THR A 250 -9.88 -7.89 -5.65
C THR A 250 -10.60 -8.41 -4.41
N LEU A 251 -11.74 -9.08 -4.56
CA LEU A 251 -12.47 -9.75 -3.49
C LEU A 251 -12.25 -11.27 -3.53
N LYS A 252 -12.66 -11.90 -4.65
CA LYS A 252 -12.77 -13.36 -4.78
C LYS A 252 -11.43 -14.07 -4.77
N LEU A 253 -10.51 -13.58 -5.59
CA LEU A 253 -9.19 -14.19 -5.73
C LEU A 253 -8.42 -14.21 -4.39
N PRO A 254 -8.32 -13.12 -3.61
CA PRO A 254 -7.68 -13.18 -2.28
C PRO A 254 -8.24 -14.26 -1.37
N ALA A 255 -9.57 -14.38 -1.22
CA ALA A 255 -10.10 -15.40 -0.31
C ALA A 255 -9.87 -16.84 -0.84
N LEU A 256 -10.00 -17.06 -2.15
CA LEU A 256 -9.68 -18.35 -2.78
C LEU A 256 -8.20 -18.74 -2.59
N MET A 257 -7.31 -17.75 -2.55
CA MET A 257 -5.88 -17.96 -2.29
C MET A 257 -5.53 -18.10 -0.80
N GLY A 258 -6.50 -17.92 0.11
CA GLY A 258 -6.31 -18.02 1.56
C GLY A 258 -5.67 -16.78 2.19
N ILE A 259 -5.91 -15.59 1.63
CA ILE A 259 -5.54 -14.30 2.24
C ILE A 259 -6.47 -14.01 3.43
N ASP A 260 -5.91 -13.53 4.55
CA ASP A 260 -6.62 -13.43 5.83
C ASP A 260 -7.61 -12.27 5.90
N GLY A 261 -7.41 -11.22 5.12
CA GLY A 261 -8.35 -10.10 5.05
C GLY A 261 -7.98 -9.06 4.01
N LEU A 262 -8.87 -8.06 3.89
CA LEU A 262 -8.72 -6.92 2.99
C LEU A 262 -8.81 -5.62 3.79
N ILE A 263 -8.00 -4.64 3.40
CA ILE A 263 -8.10 -3.25 3.88
C ILE A 263 -8.50 -2.39 2.69
N PHE A 264 -9.69 -1.78 2.75
CA PHE A 264 -10.15 -0.84 1.73
C PHE A 264 -9.61 0.56 2.03
N TRP A 265 -8.85 1.11 1.10
CA TRP A 265 -8.34 2.48 1.16
C TRP A 265 -9.01 3.38 0.13
N SER A 266 -9.29 4.62 0.52
CA SER A 266 -9.65 5.72 -0.39
C SER A 266 -8.93 7.00 0.05
N SER A 267 -8.75 7.92 -0.89
CA SER A 267 -8.14 9.23 -0.61
C SER A 267 -9.11 10.14 0.15
N SER A 268 -8.60 11.17 0.82
CA SER A 268 -9.43 12.30 1.29
C SER A 268 -9.67 13.37 0.22
N ALA A 269 -8.96 13.29 -0.92
CA ALA A 269 -9.09 14.26 -2.01
C ALA A 269 -10.53 14.36 -2.50
N ASN A 270 -11.06 15.57 -2.66
CA ASN A 270 -12.42 15.81 -3.18
C ASN A 270 -13.53 15.02 -2.45
N MET A 271 -13.36 14.66 -1.17
CA MET A 271 -14.31 13.79 -0.46
C MET A 271 -15.74 14.34 -0.47
N MET A 272 -15.91 15.66 -0.38
CA MET A 272 -17.24 16.31 -0.47
C MET A 272 -17.98 16.00 -1.78
N PHE A 273 -17.27 15.79 -2.88
CA PHE A 273 -17.86 15.46 -4.18
C PHE A 273 -18.04 13.95 -4.40
N ARG A 274 -17.31 13.13 -3.64
CA ARG A 274 -17.31 11.66 -3.80
C ARG A 274 -18.17 10.95 -2.76
N CYS A 275 -18.44 11.56 -1.61
CA CYS A 275 -19.07 10.91 -0.44
C CYS A 275 -20.37 10.18 -0.78
N THR A 276 -21.31 10.85 -1.47
CA THR A 276 -22.59 10.23 -1.87
C THR A 276 -22.38 9.04 -2.79
N ALA A 277 -21.50 9.15 -3.79
CA ALA A 277 -21.24 8.04 -4.70
C ALA A 277 -20.49 6.88 -4.04
N ILE A 278 -19.59 7.16 -3.10
CA ILE A 278 -18.96 6.13 -2.27
C ILE A 278 -20.02 5.42 -1.44
N MET A 279 -20.91 6.16 -0.76
CA MET A 279 -22.01 5.59 0.02
C MET A 279 -22.88 4.66 -0.84
N ASP A 280 -23.31 5.14 -2.01
CA ASP A 280 -24.15 4.36 -2.91
C ASP A 280 -23.41 3.13 -3.47
N PHE A 281 -22.16 3.29 -3.89
CA PHE A 281 -21.34 2.16 -4.36
C PHE A 281 -21.16 1.10 -3.26
N VAL A 282 -20.90 1.53 -2.02
CA VAL A 282 -20.78 0.62 -0.87
C VAL A 282 -22.11 -0.08 -0.63
N LYS A 283 -23.22 0.66 -0.58
CA LYS A 283 -24.54 0.12 -0.25
C LYS A 283 -25.06 -0.85 -1.30
N TYR A 284 -24.93 -0.51 -2.58
CA TYR A 284 -25.60 -1.23 -3.67
C TYR A 284 -24.68 -2.17 -4.44
N LYS A 285 -23.36 -2.01 -4.34
CA LYS A 285 -22.40 -2.76 -5.17
C LYS A 285 -21.37 -3.55 -4.36
N LEU A 286 -20.61 -2.89 -3.49
CA LEU A 286 -19.52 -3.53 -2.74
C LEU A 286 -20.04 -4.37 -1.55
N GLY A 287 -20.90 -3.79 -0.71
CA GLY A 287 -21.45 -4.44 0.49
C GLY A 287 -22.14 -5.77 0.18
N PRO A 288 -23.08 -5.83 -0.78
CA PRO A 288 -23.71 -7.09 -1.18
C PRO A 288 -22.72 -8.15 -1.67
N ARG A 289 -21.64 -7.75 -2.36
CA ARG A 289 -20.58 -8.65 -2.82
C ARG A 289 -19.74 -9.23 -1.69
N ILE A 290 -19.48 -8.43 -0.66
CA ILE A 290 -18.77 -8.89 0.54
C ILE A 290 -19.62 -9.90 1.33
N LEU A 291 -20.94 -9.63 1.47
CA LEU A 291 -21.84 -10.50 2.24
C LEU A 291 -22.13 -11.84 1.53
N ASN A 292 -22.28 -11.83 0.19
CA ASN A 292 -22.65 -13.02 -0.59
C ASN A 292 -21.50 -13.49 -1.49
N PHE A 293 -20.32 -13.63 -0.89
CA PHE A 293 -19.06 -13.83 -1.59
C PHE A 293 -19.01 -15.05 -2.52
N ASN A 294 -19.68 -16.15 -2.15
CA ASN A 294 -19.65 -17.40 -2.92
C ASN A 294 -20.38 -17.26 -4.27
N ASP A 295 -21.45 -16.47 -4.33
CA ASP A 295 -22.37 -16.44 -5.47
C ASP A 295 -22.17 -15.23 -6.42
N THR A 296 -21.45 -14.21 -5.95
CA THR A 296 -21.44 -12.85 -6.52
C THR A 296 -20.54 -12.63 -7.74
N CYS A 297 -19.61 -13.54 -8.01
CA CYS A 297 -18.72 -13.46 -9.17
C CYS A 297 -19.07 -14.46 -10.28
N GLY A 298 -20.29 -15.01 -10.25
CA GLY A 298 -20.75 -16.01 -11.20
C GLY A 298 -22.26 -16.04 -11.50
N SER A 299 -23.16 -15.58 -10.61
CA SER A 299 -24.60 -15.55 -10.95
C SER A 299 -25.45 -14.88 -9.86
N PHE A 300 -25.63 -13.55 -9.92
CA PHE A 300 -26.81 -12.87 -9.37
C PHE A 300 -27.01 -11.53 -10.09
N SER A 301 -28.27 -11.21 -10.40
CA SER A 301 -28.70 -9.95 -10.98
C SER A 301 -28.80 -8.87 -9.89
N PHE A 302 -27.65 -8.30 -9.53
CA PHE A 302 -27.62 -7.10 -8.68
C PHE A 302 -28.10 -5.87 -9.46
N PRO A 303 -28.64 -4.85 -8.78
CA PRO A 303 -28.93 -3.59 -9.42
C PRO A 303 -27.66 -3.05 -10.11
N VAL A 304 -27.74 -2.83 -11.42
CA VAL A 304 -26.61 -2.25 -12.16
C VAL A 304 -26.47 -0.82 -11.68
N THR A 305 -25.34 -0.56 -11.03
CA THR A 305 -25.00 0.77 -10.53
C THR A 305 -24.16 1.45 -11.60
N ASN A 306 -24.80 2.33 -12.37
CA ASN A 306 -24.13 3.16 -13.36
C ASN A 306 -23.75 4.49 -12.71
N ILE A 307 -22.47 4.82 -12.75
CA ILE A 307 -21.93 6.05 -12.17
C ILE A 307 -21.45 6.94 -13.32
N THR A 308 -22.05 8.12 -13.45
CA THR A 308 -21.65 9.12 -14.44
C THR A 308 -21.17 10.39 -13.75
N GLU A 309 -20.25 11.12 -14.38
CA GLU A 309 -19.72 12.37 -13.82
C GLU A 309 -20.30 13.58 -14.57
N TYR A 310 -20.89 14.52 -13.84
CA TYR A 310 -21.37 15.79 -14.38
C TYR A 310 -20.92 16.94 -13.48
N GLY A 311 -20.13 17.88 -14.03
CA GLY A 311 -19.62 19.02 -13.27
C GLY A 311 -18.77 18.64 -12.05
N GLY A 312 -18.07 17.50 -12.10
CA GLY A 312 -17.28 16.98 -10.97
C GLY A 312 -18.08 16.21 -9.91
N LEU A 313 -19.41 16.17 -10.03
CA LEU A 313 -20.29 15.37 -9.18
C LEU A 313 -20.57 14.02 -9.83
N CYS A 314 -20.62 12.98 -9.00
CA CYS A 314 -20.99 11.65 -9.41
C CYS A 314 -22.51 11.47 -9.29
N ASN A 315 -23.17 11.19 -10.41
CA ASN A 315 -24.56 10.78 -10.45
C ASN A 315 -24.61 9.26 -10.46
N VAL A 316 -25.23 8.67 -9.43
CA VAL A 316 -25.38 7.22 -9.31
C VAL A 316 -26.80 6.85 -9.72
N THR A 317 -26.91 6.04 -10.77
CA THR A 317 -28.19 5.48 -11.23
C THR A 317 -28.21 3.99 -10.98
N ILE A 318 -29.32 3.52 -10.44
CA ILE A 318 -29.52 2.13 -10.05
C ILE A 318 -30.61 1.56 -10.94
N THR A 319 -30.25 0.68 -11.86
CA THR A 319 -31.24 -0.05 -12.66
C THR A 319 -31.44 -1.42 -12.04
N ASN A 320 -32.66 -1.67 -11.53
CA ASN A 320 -33.02 -2.97 -11.01
C ASN A 320 -33.33 -3.90 -12.19
N PRO A 321 -32.62 -5.02 -12.37
CA PRO A 321 -32.86 -5.94 -13.49
C PRO A 321 -34.27 -6.56 -13.53
N PHE A 322 -35.09 -6.38 -12.48
CA PHE A 322 -36.44 -6.94 -12.36
C PHE A 322 -37.60 -5.95 -12.51
N ASN A 323 -37.36 -4.67 -12.83
CA ASN A 323 -38.44 -3.74 -13.17
C ASN A 323 -38.40 -3.39 -14.67
N PRO A 324 -39.12 -4.12 -15.54
CA PRO A 324 -39.37 -3.61 -16.88
C PRO A 324 -40.18 -2.32 -16.74
N THR A 325 -39.77 -1.29 -17.47
CA THR A 325 -40.58 -0.10 -17.74
C THR A 325 -42.03 -0.50 -18.02
N PRO A 326 -43.04 0.18 -17.43
CA PRO A 326 -44.44 -0.13 -17.73
C PRO A 326 -44.67 0.04 -19.23
N SER A 327 -45.18 -1.02 -19.87
CA SER A 327 -45.64 -0.99 -21.26
C SER A 327 -46.58 0.21 -21.44
N PRO A 328 -46.47 0.98 -22.53
CA PRO A 328 -47.41 2.06 -22.79
C PRO A 328 -48.83 1.48 -22.86
N PRO A 329 -49.84 2.21 -22.36
CA PRO A 329 -51.21 1.72 -22.35
C PRO A 329 -51.63 1.39 -23.79
N SER A 330 -52.11 0.17 -23.97
CA SER A 330 -52.73 -0.27 -25.22
C SER A 330 -53.85 0.71 -25.57
N GLN A 331 -53.68 1.42 -26.68
CA GLN A 331 -54.77 2.18 -27.28
C GLN A 331 -55.84 1.17 -27.70
N ILE A 332 -57.03 1.29 -27.10
CA ILE A 332 -58.27 0.65 -27.54
C ILE A 332 -58.93 1.58 -28.55
#